data_AF-A0AAD5FUN0-F1
#
_entry.id   AF-A0AAD5FUN0-F1
#
_cell.length_a   1.000
_cell.length_b   1.000
_cell.length_c   1.000
_cell.angle_alpha   90.00
_cell.angle_beta   90.00
_cell.angle_gamma   90.00
#
_symmetry.space_group_name_H-M   'P 1'
#
loop_
_entity.id
_entity.type
_entity.pdbx_description
1 polymer ?
#
loop_
_entity_poly.entity_id
_entity_poly.type
_entity_poly.pdbx_seq_one_letter_code
_entity_poly.pdbx_strand_id
1 'polypeptide(L)'
;PKNILVSISPSGETVEGSSVTLTCSSDANPPVENYIWLMGTTSVGKGKTFNISKISAEDSGEYKCMCSNKVGHQNSTSVTLNVLYPPKRVSVSISISSNQVEGSSVTLTCSSDSNPPVETYTWFKEEEASPVGSGQS
;
A
#
# COMPACT_ATOMS: atom_id res chain seq x y z
N PRO A 1 -24.54 6.29 17.70
CA PRO A 1 -23.83 5.14 17.08
C PRO A 1 -22.93 4.45 18.12
N LYS A 2 -22.87 3.11 18.14
CA LYS A 2 -21.97 2.29 18.97
C LYS A 2 -21.49 1.07 18.18
N ASN A 3 -20.49 0.36 18.70
CA ASN A 3 -19.91 -0.87 18.11
C ASN A 3 -19.63 -0.74 16.61
N ILE A 4 -18.88 0.28 16.23
CA ILE A 4 -18.62 0.55 14.81
C ILE A 4 -17.50 -0.37 14.32
N LEU A 5 -17.85 -1.27 13.40
CA LEU A 5 -16.93 -2.23 12.80
C LEU A 5 -16.70 -1.90 11.33
N VAL A 6 -15.45 -2.07 10.90
CA VAL A 6 -15.06 -1.94 9.50
C VAL A 6 -14.58 -3.31 9.02
N SER A 7 -15.02 -3.69 7.82
CA SER A 7 -14.59 -4.90 7.13
C SER A 7 -14.11 -4.57 5.73
N ILE A 8 -13.14 -5.32 5.23
CA ILE A 8 -12.57 -5.18 3.88
C ILE A 8 -12.93 -6.44 3.10
N SER A 9 -13.44 -6.27 1.88
CA SER A 9 -13.79 -7.34 0.96
C SER A 9 -13.15 -7.10 -0.41
N PRO A 10 -12.53 -8.12 -1.05
CA PRO A 10 -12.35 -9.49 -0.56
C PRO A 10 -11.41 -9.57 0.65
N SER A 11 -11.54 -10.65 1.44
CA SER A 11 -10.62 -10.92 2.55
C SER A 11 -9.30 -11.50 2.03
N GLY A 12 -8.17 -10.96 2.46
CA GLY A 12 -6.84 -11.45 2.08
C GLY A 12 -5.91 -10.32 1.65
N GLU A 13 -4.91 -10.68 0.86
CA GLU A 13 -3.98 -9.73 0.27
C GLU A 13 -4.67 -8.88 -0.80
N THR A 14 -4.43 -7.58 -0.76
CA THR A 14 -4.93 -6.65 -1.76
C THR A 14 -3.82 -6.34 -2.72
N VAL A 15 -4.00 -6.66 -4.00
CA VAL A 15 -3.01 -6.41 -5.05
C VAL A 15 -3.39 -5.18 -5.85
N GLU A 16 -2.41 -4.39 -6.25
CA GLU A 16 -2.60 -3.23 -7.12
C GLU A 16 -3.41 -3.57 -8.38
N GLY A 17 -4.29 -2.66 -8.77
CA GLY A 17 -5.18 -2.80 -9.92
C GLY A 17 -6.46 -3.58 -9.63
N SER A 18 -6.54 -4.27 -8.48
CA SER A 18 -7.77 -4.94 -8.03
C SER A 18 -8.84 -3.95 -7.52
N SER A 19 -10.00 -4.47 -7.14
CA SER A 19 -11.08 -3.70 -6.53
C SER A 19 -11.33 -4.18 -5.11
N VAL A 20 -11.46 -3.22 -4.18
CA VAL A 20 -11.78 -3.51 -2.78
C VAL A 20 -12.96 -2.69 -2.31
N THR A 21 -13.77 -3.27 -1.45
CA THR A 21 -14.90 -2.61 -0.80
C THR A 21 -14.72 -2.63 0.70
N LEU A 22 -14.67 -1.45 1.30
CA LEU A 22 -14.72 -1.28 2.75
C LEU A 22 -16.20 -1.12 3.16
N THR A 23 -16.62 -1.85 4.19
CA THR A 23 -17.99 -1.78 4.71
C THR A 23 -17.98 -1.43 6.18
N CYS A 24 -18.81 -0.45 6.54
CA CYS A 24 -18.97 0.03 7.90
C CYS A 24 -20.32 -0.40 8.48
N SER A 25 -20.30 -1.01 9.66
CA SER A 25 -21.50 -1.39 10.41
C SER A 25 -21.49 -0.74 11.79
N SER A 26 -22.66 -0.37 12.31
CA SER A 26 -22.81 0.20 13.66
C SER A 26 -24.13 -0.23 14.28
N ASP A 27 -24.09 -0.52 15.58
CA ASP A 27 -25.26 -0.72 16.43
C ASP A 27 -25.75 0.64 16.92
N ALA A 28 -26.47 1.36 16.06
CA ALA A 28 -26.99 2.68 16.36
C ALA A 28 -28.50 2.64 16.61
N ASN A 29 -28.92 3.21 17.75
CA ASN A 29 -30.30 3.59 18.01
C ASN A 29 -30.31 5.05 18.49
N PRO A 30 -30.85 6.01 17.73
CA PRO A 30 -31.49 5.89 16.40
C PRO A 30 -30.54 5.40 15.29
N PRO A 31 -31.05 4.92 14.14
CA PRO A 31 -30.22 4.47 13.02
C PRO A 31 -29.21 5.53 12.55
N VAL A 32 -28.11 5.09 11.96
CA VAL A 32 -27.10 5.99 11.39
C VAL A 32 -27.69 6.72 10.18
N GLU A 33 -27.48 8.03 10.13
CA GLU A 33 -27.93 8.89 9.03
C GLU A 33 -26.79 9.21 8.06
N ASN A 34 -25.56 9.33 8.58
CA ASN A 34 -24.39 9.64 7.75
C ASN A 34 -23.20 8.74 8.07
N TYR A 35 -22.48 8.35 7.02
CA TYR A 35 -21.23 7.62 7.06
C TYR A 35 -20.16 8.41 6.30
N ILE A 36 -18.99 8.58 6.92
CA ILE A 36 -17.83 9.24 6.31
C ILE A 36 -16.63 8.30 6.46
N TRP A 37 -15.94 8.03 5.36
CA TRP A 37 -14.69 7.28 5.33
C TRP A 37 -13.51 8.22 5.43
N LEU A 38 -12.60 7.90 6.34
CA LEU A 38 -11.41 8.67 6.65
C LEU A 38 -10.19 7.79 6.37
N MET A 39 -9.21 8.31 5.62
CA MET A 39 -7.88 7.73 5.50
C MET A 39 -6.92 8.62 6.30
N GLY A 40 -6.40 8.11 7.42
CA GLY A 40 -5.77 8.93 8.45
C GLY A 40 -6.74 9.99 9.00
N THR A 41 -6.52 11.26 8.65
CA THR A 41 -7.37 12.41 9.03
C THR A 41 -8.21 12.96 7.88
N THR A 42 -8.02 12.46 6.65
CA THR A 42 -8.62 13.02 5.43
C THR A 42 -9.88 12.26 5.05
N SER A 43 -10.96 12.97 4.70
CA SER A 43 -12.18 12.35 4.19
C SER A 43 -12.01 11.89 2.75
N VAL A 44 -12.15 10.58 2.52
CA VAL A 44 -11.97 9.93 1.20
C VAL A 44 -13.28 9.46 0.58
N GLY A 45 -14.36 9.36 1.36
CA GLY A 45 -15.63 8.87 0.84
C GLY A 45 -16.80 9.04 1.81
N LYS A 46 -18.00 8.73 1.32
CA LYS A 46 -19.25 8.74 2.09
C LYS A 46 -20.07 7.49 1.78
N GLY A 47 -20.97 7.14 2.69
CA GLY A 47 -21.87 6.01 2.55
C GLY A 47 -21.42 4.80 3.36
N LYS A 48 -22.35 3.86 3.57
CA LYS A 48 -22.12 2.65 4.39
C LYS A 48 -20.99 1.78 3.83
N THR A 49 -20.82 1.80 2.52
CA THR A 49 -19.78 1.10 1.77
C THR A 49 -18.93 2.10 1.00
N PHE A 50 -17.63 1.87 0.94
CA PHE A 50 -16.68 2.63 0.13
C PHE A 50 -15.95 1.68 -0.81
N ASN A 51 -16.15 1.87 -2.11
CA ASN A 51 -15.56 1.04 -3.15
C ASN A 51 -14.38 1.78 -3.79
N ILE A 52 -13.22 1.14 -3.82
CA ILE A 52 -12.02 1.61 -4.50
C ILE A 52 -11.80 0.68 -5.70
N SER A 53 -12.01 1.21 -6.89
CA SER A 53 -11.76 0.47 -8.14
C SER A 53 -10.35 0.75 -8.64
N LYS A 54 -9.64 -0.28 -9.11
CA LYS A 54 -8.25 -0.16 -9.60
C LYS A 54 -7.34 0.48 -8.54
N ILE A 55 -7.29 -0.17 -7.38
CA ILE A 55 -6.53 0.30 -6.22
C ILE A 55 -5.05 0.51 -6.57
N SER A 56 -4.43 1.55 -6.03
CA SER A 56 -3.01 1.85 -6.24
C SER A 56 -2.20 1.78 -4.95
N ALA A 57 -0.87 1.86 -5.05
CA ALA A 57 0.02 1.86 -3.89
C ALA A 57 -0.29 3.00 -2.90
N GLU A 58 -0.76 4.13 -3.41
CA GLU A 58 -1.13 5.33 -2.65
C GLU A 58 -2.40 5.17 -1.82
N ASP A 59 -3.24 4.18 -2.13
CA ASP A 59 -4.42 3.82 -1.34
C ASP A 59 -4.06 2.97 -0.11
N SER A 60 -2.79 2.57 0.05
CA SER A 60 -2.33 1.83 1.24
C SER A 60 -2.34 2.74 2.46
N GLY A 61 -2.97 2.32 3.56
CA GLY A 61 -3.01 3.12 4.79
C GLY A 61 -4.07 2.70 5.81
N GLU A 62 -4.22 3.53 6.85
CA GLU A 62 -5.23 3.33 7.89
C GLU A 62 -6.57 3.97 7.53
N TYR A 63 -7.62 3.15 7.45
CA TYR A 63 -8.99 3.58 7.19
C TYR A 63 -9.84 3.52 8.45
N LYS A 64 -10.67 4.55 8.65
CA LYS A 64 -11.67 4.65 9.73
C LYS A 64 -13.00 5.08 9.14
N CYS A 65 -14.09 4.67 9.79
CA CYS A 65 -15.43 5.10 9.46
C CYS A 65 -15.98 5.96 10.59
N MET A 66 -16.44 7.16 10.27
CA MET A 66 -17.22 8.01 11.18
C MET A 66 -18.70 7.86 10.87
N CYS A 67 -19.48 7.43 11.86
CA CYS A 67 -20.93 7.33 11.77
C CYS A 67 -21.57 8.45 12.59
N SER A 68 -22.65 9.05 12.09
CA SER A 68 -23.45 10.00 12.87
C SER A 68 -24.96 9.78 12.73
N ASN A 69 -25.68 10.12 13.79
CA ASN A 69 -27.14 10.19 13.84
C ASN A 69 -27.57 11.46 14.60
N LYS A 70 -28.87 11.69 14.76
CA LYS A 70 -29.40 12.84 15.51
C LYS A 70 -28.92 13.00 16.96
N VAL A 71 -28.32 11.98 17.57
CA VAL A 71 -27.80 12.03 18.95
C VAL A 71 -26.32 12.40 18.98
N GLY A 72 -25.56 12.09 17.93
CA GLY A 72 -24.14 12.41 17.84
C GLY A 72 -23.38 11.53 16.85
N HIS A 73 -22.05 11.61 16.89
CA HIS A 73 -21.15 10.85 16.02
C HIS A 73 -20.11 10.05 16.80
N GLN A 74 -19.58 9.01 16.18
CA GLN A 74 -18.47 8.22 16.71
C GLN A 74 -17.64 7.62 15.56
N ASN A 75 -16.35 7.41 15.80
CA ASN A 75 -15.43 6.78 14.86
C ASN A 75 -15.23 5.29 15.19
N SER A 76 -15.02 4.47 14.17
CA SER A 76 -14.53 3.11 14.31
C SER A 76 -13.08 3.06 14.79
N THR A 77 -12.63 1.87 15.21
CA THR A 77 -11.20 1.53 15.20
C THR A 77 -10.65 1.60 13.77
N SER A 78 -9.35 1.86 13.61
CA SER A 78 -8.71 1.77 12.30
C SER A 78 -8.64 0.33 11.82
N VAL A 79 -8.72 0.17 10.50
CA VAL A 79 -8.25 -1.02 9.79
C VAL A 79 -7.15 -0.60 8.83
N THR A 80 -6.13 -1.43 8.67
CA THR A 80 -5.04 -1.18 7.73
C THR A 80 -5.34 -1.87 6.42
N LEU A 81 -5.38 -1.10 5.34
CA LEU A 81 -5.41 -1.61 3.98
C LEU A 81 -3.97 -1.64 3.46
N ASN A 82 -3.43 -2.84 3.24
CA ASN A 82 -2.08 -3.04 2.71
C ASN A 82 -2.16 -3.44 1.23
N VAL A 83 -1.67 -2.58 0.35
CA VAL A 83 -1.68 -2.82 -1.10
C VAL A 83 -0.33 -3.37 -1.55
N LEU A 84 -0.33 -4.57 -2.11
CA LEU A 84 0.83 -5.25 -2.68
C LEU A 84 1.02 -4.86 -4.14
N TYR A 85 2.26 -4.61 -4.54
CA TYR A 85 2.62 -4.22 -5.89
C TYR A 85 4.03 -4.70 -6.26
N PRO A 86 4.25 -5.05 -7.54
CA PRO A 86 5.55 -5.50 -8.01
C PRO A 86 6.60 -4.38 -7.95
N PRO A 87 7.90 -4.71 -8.05
CA PRO A 87 8.96 -3.72 -8.08
C PRO A 87 8.79 -2.70 -9.21
N LYS A 88 8.83 -1.42 -8.84
CA LYS A 88 8.75 -0.27 -9.74
C LYS A 88 9.97 0.61 -9.56
N ARG A 89 10.17 1.54 -10.50
CA ARG A 89 11.24 2.55 -10.44
C ARG A 89 12.61 1.90 -10.20
N VAL A 90 12.85 0.75 -10.83
CA VAL A 90 14.11 0.01 -10.74
C VAL A 90 15.23 0.90 -11.27
N SER A 91 16.28 1.05 -10.48
CA SER A 91 17.41 1.92 -10.79
C SER A 91 18.72 1.27 -10.36
N VAL A 92 19.78 1.54 -11.11
CA VAL A 92 21.14 1.11 -10.80
C VAL A 92 21.96 2.34 -10.48
N SER A 93 22.69 2.29 -9.37
CA SER A 93 23.65 3.31 -8.97
C SER A 93 25.03 2.68 -8.81
N ILE A 94 26.06 3.47 -9.09
CA ILE A 94 27.46 3.03 -9.00
C ILE A 94 28.12 3.82 -7.89
N SER A 95 28.71 3.12 -6.93
CA SER A 95 29.56 3.73 -5.91
C SER A 95 31.02 3.62 -6.34
N ILE A 96 31.63 4.77 -6.65
CA ILE A 96 33.03 4.90 -7.11
C ILE A 96 33.81 5.73 -6.09
N SER A 97 35.02 5.31 -5.73
CA SER A 97 35.95 6.10 -4.93
C SER A 97 36.78 7.03 -5.83
N SER A 98 37.21 8.19 -5.31
CA SER A 98 37.75 9.32 -6.09
C SER A 98 39.09 9.08 -6.83
N ASN A 99 39.68 7.88 -6.76
CA ASN A 99 40.95 7.52 -7.41
C ASN A 99 40.88 6.12 -8.06
N GLN A 100 39.82 5.83 -8.80
CA GLN A 100 39.65 4.52 -9.40
C GLN A 100 40.59 4.35 -10.61
N VAL A 101 41.50 3.37 -10.51
CA VAL A 101 42.44 2.98 -11.58
C VAL A 101 42.03 1.62 -12.16
N GLU A 102 42.58 1.27 -13.33
CA GLU A 102 42.40 -0.06 -13.91
C GLU A 102 42.71 -1.17 -12.89
N GLY A 103 41.83 -2.17 -12.78
CA GLY A 103 41.91 -3.24 -11.77
C GLY A 103 41.19 -2.93 -10.45
N SER A 104 40.64 -1.73 -10.27
CA SER A 104 39.83 -1.38 -9.09
C SER A 104 38.44 -1.99 -9.17
N SER A 105 37.88 -2.39 -8.01
CA SER A 105 36.49 -2.85 -7.92
C SER A 105 35.50 -1.69 -7.83
N VAL A 106 34.33 -1.85 -8.45
CA VAL A 106 33.15 -0.98 -8.31
C VAL A 106 32.05 -1.73 -7.58
N THR A 107 31.23 -1.01 -6.82
CA THR A 107 29.99 -1.56 -6.29
C THR A 107 28.82 -1.01 -7.08
N LEU A 108 28.03 -1.92 -7.66
CA LEU A 108 26.75 -1.62 -8.29
C LEU A 108 25.64 -1.90 -7.28
N THR A 109 24.75 -0.95 -7.09
CA THR A 109 23.58 -1.08 -6.20
C THR A 109 22.32 -0.96 -7.04
N CYS A 110 21.46 -1.99 -6.97
CA CYS A 110 20.14 -1.98 -7.58
C CYS A 110 19.11 -1.64 -6.52
N SER A 111 18.24 -0.66 -6.81
CA SER A 111 17.18 -0.20 -5.91
C SER A 111 15.85 -0.20 -6.64
N SER A 112 14.78 -0.53 -5.94
CA SER A 112 13.41 -0.51 -6.47
C SER A 112 12.40 -0.20 -5.37
N ASP A 113 11.22 0.24 -5.78
CA ASP A 113 10.06 0.51 -4.93
C ASP A 113 9.07 -0.65 -5.04
N SER A 114 8.89 -1.43 -3.97
CA SER A 114 8.07 -2.65 -3.98
C SER A 114 7.39 -2.89 -2.63
N ASN A 115 6.24 -3.57 -2.66
CA ASN A 115 5.60 -4.13 -1.47
C ASN A 115 5.04 -5.53 -1.79
N PRO A 116 5.59 -6.61 -1.20
CA PRO A 116 6.65 -6.64 -0.20
C PRO A 116 8.04 -6.21 -0.74
N PRO A 117 9.05 -6.04 0.14
CA PRO A 117 10.43 -5.79 -0.30
C PRO A 117 10.94 -6.87 -1.25
N VAL A 118 11.78 -6.49 -2.21
CA VAL A 118 12.38 -7.42 -3.19
C VAL A 118 13.29 -8.43 -2.50
N GLU A 119 13.08 -9.72 -2.78
CA GLU A 119 13.90 -10.79 -2.19
C GLU A 119 15.14 -11.14 -3.03
N THR A 120 15.08 -10.95 -4.35
CA THR A 120 16.13 -11.42 -5.28
C THR A 120 16.48 -10.38 -6.34
N TYR A 121 17.78 -10.21 -6.58
CA TYR A 121 18.33 -9.36 -7.64
C TYR A 121 19.15 -10.21 -8.63
N THR A 122 18.99 -9.94 -9.93
CA THR A 122 19.78 -10.57 -11.00
C THR A 122 20.38 -9.49 -11.88
N TRP A 123 21.68 -9.58 -12.12
CA TRP A 123 22.46 -8.59 -12.86
C TRP A 123 22.78 -9.10 -14.26
N PHE A 124 22.61 -8.23 -15.24
CA PHE A 124 22.95 -8.48 -16.64
C PHE A 124 23.87 -7.37 -17.15
N LYS A 125 24.79 -7.72 -18.04
CA LYS A 125 25.60 -6.76 -18.79
C LYS A 125 25.02 -6.66 -20.20
N GLU A 126 24.93 -5.45 -20.75
CA GLU A 126 24.10 -5.06 -21.91
C GLU A 126 24.27 -5.89 -23.21
N GLU A 127 25.29 -6.76 -23.30
CA GLU A 127 25.54 -7.66 -24.44
C GLU A 127 25.54 -9.16 -24.09
N GLU A 128 25.32 -9.56 -22.84
CA GLU A 128 25.23 -10.97 -22.44
C GLU A 128 23.85 -11.34 -21.89
N ALA A 129 23.22 -12.34 -22.51
CA ALA A 129 21.97 -12.93 -22.01
C ALA A 129 22.17 -13.72 -20.70
N SER A 130 23.43 -13.99 -20.33
CA SER A 130 23.79 -14.71 -19.12
C SER A 130 23.88 -13.74 -17.93
N PRO A 131 23.37 -14.13 -16.74
CA PRO A 131 23.50 -13.31 -15.55
C PRO A 131 24.98 -13.19 -15.15
N VAL A 132 25.43 -11.96 -14.91
CA VAL A 132 26.79 -11.66 -14.45
C VAL A 132 26.90 -11.68 -12.92
N GLY A 133 25.77 -11.74 -12.22
CA GLY A 133 25.72 -11.85 -10.77
C GLY A 133 24.29 -11.96 -10.23
N SER A 134 24.17 -12.45 -9.00
CA SER A 134 22.91 -12.55 -8.27
C SER A 134 23.11 -12.12 -6.82
N GLY A 135 22.09 -11.55 -6.21
CA GLY A 135 22.10 -11.15 -4.80
C GLY A 135 20.73 -11.25 -4.14
N GLN A 136 20.71 -11.21 -2.82
CA GLN A 136 19.50 -11.10 -1.99
C GLN A 136 19.55 -9.81 -1.18
N SER A 137 18.38 -9.31 -0.77
CA SER A 137 18.24 -8.13 0.10
C SER A 137 18.78 -8.35 1.51
#